data_AF-A0A353BTP0-F1
#
_entry.id   AF-A0A353BTP0-F1
#
_cell.length_a   1.000
_cell.length_b   1.000
_cell.length_c   1.000
_cell.angle_alpha   90.00
_cell.angle_beta   90.00
_cell.angle_gamma   90.00
#
_symmetry.space_group_name_H-M   'P 1'
#
loop_
_entity.id
_entity.type
_entity.pdbx_description
1 polymer ?
#
loop_
_entity_poly.entity_id
_entity_poly.type
_entity_poly.pdbx_seq_one_letter_code
_entity_poly.pdbx_strand_id
1 'polypeptide(L)'
;MQTNEERYQHATFAGGCFWCMVSPFQSQEGVINVVSGYTGGNQTNPSYEMVCSGGTGHYEAVDITYDSTSISYGLLLDLFWRQIDPTDAEGQFADHG
;
A
#
# COMPACT_ATOMS: atom_id res chain seq x y z
N MET A 1 -10.22 -27.66 5.91
CA MET A 1 -10.50 -27.13 4.56
C MET A 1 -10.59 -25.63 4.70
N GLN A 2 -9.58 -24.90 4.19
CA GLN A 2 -9.56 -23.44 4.20
C GLN A 2 -10.56 -22.93 3.15
N THR A 3 -11.44 -22.00 3.52
CA THR A 3 -12.38 -21.38 2.57
C THR A 3 -11.60 -20.46 1.62
N ASN A 4 -12.12 -20.20 0.42
CA ASN A 4 -11.46 -19.34 -0.58
C ASN A 4 -11.13 -17.92 -0.05
N GLU A 5 -11.83 -17.45 0.99
CA GLU A 5 -11.57 -16.16 1.66
C GLU A 5 -10.34 -16.19 2.58
N GLU A 6 -9.90 -17.35 3.07
CA GLU A 6 -8.67 -17.47 3.86
C GLU A 6 -7.43 -17.60 2.97
N ARG A 7 -7.61 -18.07 1.73
CA ARG A 7 -6.51 -18.23 0.77
C ARG A 7 -6.02 -16.88 0.28
N TYR A 8 -6.91 -16.02 -0.21
CA TYR A 8 -6.56 -14.69 -0.68
C TYR A 8 -6.79 -13.65 0.40
N GLN A 9 -5.74 -12.96 0.80
CA GLN A 9 -5.78 -11.94 1.84
C GLN A 9 -5.41 -10.57 1.28
N HIS A 10 -5.79 -9.53 2.01
CA HIS A 10 -5.47 -8.14 1.68
C HIS A 10 -4.42 -7.57 2.63
N ALA A 11 -3.49 -6.80 2.08
CA ALA A 11 -2.50 -6.03 2.82
C ALA A 11 -2.47 -4.60 2.26
N THR A 12 -2.78 -3.61 3.09
CA THR A 12 -2.73 -2.21 2.70
C THR A 12 -1.51 -1.55 3.33
N PHE A 13 -0.67 -0.91 2.51
CA PHE A 13 0.53 -0.19 2.96
C PHE A 13 0.51 1.25 2.48
N ALA A 14 0.84 2.18 3.38
CA ALA A 14 1.01 3.60 3.10
C ALA A 14 2.44 4.01 3.46
N GLY A 15 3.19 4.53 2.49
CA GLY A 15 4.65 4.67 2.58
C GLY A 15 5.21 5.74 1.64
N GLY A 16 4.41 6.77 1.34
CA GLY A 16 4.69 7.79 0.32
C GLY A 16 4.41 7.31 -1.09
N CYS A 17 5.18 7.80 -2.07
CA CYS A 17 4.88 7.67 -3.50
C CYS A 17 4.48 6.25 -3.90
N PHE A 18 3.18 6.07 -4.10
CA PHE A 18 2.57 4.79 -4.48
C PHE A 18 3.14 4.18 -5.76
N TRP A 19 3.59 4.98 -6.74
CA TRP A 19 4.24 4.49 -7.97
C TRP A 19 5.51 3.70 -7.68
N CYS A 20 6.29 4.14 -6.68
CA CYS A 20 7.51 3.45 -6.25
C CYS A 20 7.19 2.16 -5.49
N MET A 21 6.03 2.10 -4.81
CA MET A 21 5.62 0.94 -4.04
C MET A 21 4.95 -0.16 -4.87
N VAL A 22 4.33 0.14 -6.02
CA VAL A 22 3.64 -0.90 -6.81
C VAL A 22 4.62 -1.93 -7.39
N SER A 23 5.74 -1.47 -7.97
CA SER A 23 6.65 -2.36 -8.70
C SER A 23 7.30 -3.46 -7.84
N PRO A 24 7.77 -3.19 -6.60
CA PRO A 24 8.34 -4.21 -5.71
C PRO A 24 7.39 -5.36 -5.37
N PHE A 25 6.08 -5.08 -5.22
CA PHE A 25 5.09 -6.09 -4.86
C PHE A 25 4.57 -6.85 -6.09
N GLN A 26 4.37 -6.17 -7.21
CA GLN A 26 3.82 -6.80 -8.42
C GLN A 26 4.72 -7.91 -8.98
N SER A 27 6.03 -7.86 -8.71
CA SER A 27 6.98 -8.90 -9.14
C SER A 27 7.03 -10.13 -8.21
N GLN A 28 6.32 -10.13 -7.08
CA GLN A 28 6.39 -11.24 -6.12
C GLN A 28 5.45 -12.38 -6.51
N GLU A 29 5.98 -13.61 -6.48
CA GLU A 29 5.16 -14.81 -6.66
C GLU A 29 4.15 -14.92 -5.50
N GLY A 30 2.87 -15.11 -5.85
CA GLY A 30 1.78 -15.13 -4.88
C GLY A 30 1.05 -13.78 -4.72
N VAL A 31 1.57 -12.67 -5.25
CA VAL A 31 0.79 -11.42 -5.36
C VAL A 31 -0.15 -11.53 -6.56
N ILE A 32 -1.44 -11.30 -6.31
CA ILE A 32 -2.52 -11.44 -7.30
C ILE A 32 -2.85 -10.10 -7.93
N ASN A 33 -2.91 -9.05 -7.10
CA ASN A 33 -3.25 -7.71 -7.55
C ASN A 33 -2.63 -6.65 -6.64
N VAL A 34 -2.29 -5.49 -7.20
CA VAL A 34 -1.82 -4.31 -6.47
C VAL A 34 -2.58 -3.10 -6.99
N VAL A 35 -3.33 -2.44 -6.11
CA VAL A 35 -4.17 -1.28 -6.45
C VAL A 35 -3.66 -0.05 -5.71
N SER A 36 -3.31 0.98 -6.47
CA SER A 36 -3.01 2.33 -6.00
C SER A 36 -4.27 3.07 -5.54
N GLY A 37 -4.22 3.74 -4.38
CA GLY A 37 -5.32 4.56 -3.89
C GLY A 37 -4.96 5.47 -2.72
N TYR A 38 -6.00 5.99 -2.06
CA TYR A 38 -5.90 6.95 -0.96
C TYR A 38 -6.69 6.45 0.25
N THR A 39 -6.11 6.53 1.44
CA THR A 39 -6.78 6.10 2.68
C THR A 39 -6.29 6.88 3.91
N GLY A 40 -6.95 6.69 5.05
CA GLY A 40 -6.56 7.31 6.33
C GLY A 40 -7.06 8.74 6.56
N GLY A 41 -7.65 9.38 5.54
CA GLY A 41 -8.24 10.71 5.64
C GLY A 41 -9.72 10.73 6.00
N ASN A 42 -10.28 11.94 6.10
CA ASN A 42 -11.65 12.17 6.57
C ASN A 42 -12.67 12.34 5.43
N GLN A 43 -12.20 12.54 4.20
CA GLN A 43 -13.06 12.80 3.04
C GLN A 43 -13.51 11.49 2.39
N THR A 44 -14.82 11.27 2.26
CA THR A 44 -15.35 10.10 1.52
C THR A 44 -15.17 10.29 0.01
N ASN A 45 -14.60 9.27 -0.66
CA ASN A 45 -14.38 9.23 -2.11
C ASN A 45 -13.66 10.49 -2.66
N PRO A 46 -12.44 10.80 -2.17
CA PRO A 46 -11.69 11.96 -2.61
C PRO A 46 -11.26 11.80 -4.08
N SER A 47 -11.19 12.90 -4.83
CA SER A 47 -10.50 12.90 -6.13
C SER A 47 -9.00 13.13 -5.94
N TYR A 48 -8.21 12.78 -6.96
CA TYR A 48 -6.76 13.01 -7.00
C TYR A 48 -6.41 14.46 -6.64
N GLU A 49 -7.10 15.42 -7.25
CA GLU A 49 -6.86 16.85 -7.05
C GLU A 49 -7.16 17.29 -5.62
N MET A 50 -8.16 16.68 -4.97
CA MET A 50 -8.47 16.97 -3.57
C MET A 50 -7.37 16.46 -2.65
N VAL A 51 -6.83 15.26 -2.90
CA VAL A 51 -5.74 14.71 -2.09
C VAL A 51 -4.47 15.55 -2.26
N CYS A 52 -4.08 15.85 -3.50
CA CYS A 52 -2.92 16.70 -3.78
C CYS A 52 -3.03 18.12 -3.23
N SER A 53 -4.23 18.61 -2.93
CA SER A 53 -4.43 19.93 -2.30
C SER A 53 -4.12 19.93 -0.78
N GLY A 54 -3.82 18.77 -0.18
CA GLY A 54 -3.41 18.61 1.23
C GLY A 54 -4.56 18.68 2.25
N GLY A 55 -5.78 19.05 1.84
CA GLY A 55 -6.90 19.29 2.76
C GLY A 55 -7.70 18.04 3.21
N THR A 56 -7.41 16.86 2.65
CA THR A 56 -8.23 15.65 2.89
C THR A 56 -7.74 14.77 4.03
N GLY A 57 -6.46 14.90 4.39
CA GLY A 57 -5.78 14.03 5.37
C GLY A 57 -5.56 12.60 4.89
N HIS A 58 -5.79 12.30 3.60
CA HIS A 58 -5.49 10.99 3.04
C HIS A 58 -4.00 10.83 2.77
N TYR A 59 -3.52 9.61 2.97
CA TYR A 59 -2.20 9.16 2.56
C TYR A 59 -2.29 8.37 1.27
N GLU A 60 -1.25 8.45 0.45
CA GLU A 60 -1.06 7.52 -0.66
C GLU A 60 -0.82 6.11 -0.11
N ALA A 61 -1.55 5.13 -0.66
CA ALA A 61 -1.45 3.74 -0.24
C ALA A 61 -1.59 2.78 -1.42
N VAL A 62 -1.10 1.56 -1.20
CA VAL A 62 -1.32 0.42 -2.10
C VAL A 62 -2.09 -0.67 -1.36
N ASP A 63 -3.12 -1.21 -2.00
CA ASP A 63 -3.85 -2.39 -1.53
C ASP A 63 -3.41 -3.62 -2.33
N ILE A 64 -2.91 -4.62 -1.63
CA ILE A 64 -2.31 -5.83 -2.21
C ILE A 64 -3.21 -7.01 -1.91
N THR A 65 -3.72 -7.65 -2.95
CA THR A 65 -4.36 -8.98 -2.84
C THR A 65 -3.28 -10.03 -3.06
N TYR A 66 -3.08 -10.94 -2.10
CA TYR A 66 -2.07 -11.99 -2.18
C TYR A 66 -2.60 -13.36 -1.75
N ASP A 67 -2.04 -14.43 -2.33
CA ASP A 67 -2.28 -15.81 -1.92
C ASP A 67 -1.41 -16.12 -0.70
N SER A 68 -2.04 -16.18 0.47
CA SER A 68 -1.39 -16.45 1.75
C SER A 68 -0.77 -17.84 1.86
N THR A 69 -1.07 -18.75 0.93
CA THR A 69 -0.43 -20.07 0.82
C THR A 69 0.88 -20.01 0.05
N SER A 70 1.09 -18.96 -0.75
CA SER A 70 2.28 -18.76 -1.58
C SER A 70 3.24 -17.73 -0.98
N ILE A 71 2.70 -16.66 -0.40
CA ILE A 71 3.48 -15.58 0.22
C ILE A 71 2.88 -15.20 1.57
N SER A 72 3.73 -14.99 2.57
CA SER A 72 3.28 -14.59 3.91
C SER A 72 3.17 -13.07 4.03
N TYR A 73 2.27 -12.61 4.91
CA TYR A 73 2.20 -11.19 5.27
C TYR A 73 3.53 -10.64 5.79
N GLY A 74 4.31 -11.47 6.52
CA GLY A 74 5.62 -11.09 7.01
C GLY A 74 6.60 -10.74 5.90
N LEU A 75 6.59 -11.47 4.78
CA LEU A 75 7.44 -11.13 3.64
C LEU A 75 7.03 -9.81 2.98
N LEU A 76 5.71 -9.55 2.91
CA LEU A 76 5.20 -8.27 2.43
C LEU A 76 5.66 -7.10 3.32
N LEU A 77 5.63 -7.28 4.64
CA LEU A 77 6.17 -6.30 5.60
C LEU A 77 7.68 -6.10 5.42
N ASP A 78 8.45 -7.18 5.27
CA ASP A 78 9.90 -7.09 5.07
C ASP A 78 10.26 -6.33 3.78
N LEU A 79 9.45 -6.50 2.72
CA LEU A 79 9.58 -5.72 1.50
C LEU A 79 9.23 -4.26 1.74
N PHE A 80 8.10 -3.98 2.38
CA PHE A 80 7.64 -2.64 2.69
C PHE A 80 8.69 -1.82 3.46
N TRP A 81 9.21 -2.36 4.57
CA TRP A 81 10.19 -1.66 5.41
C TRP A 81 11.54 -1.40 4.74
N ARG A 82 11.86 -2.09 3.64
CA ARG A 82 13.06 -1.80 2.83
C ARG A 82 12.83 -0.68 1.83
N GLN A 83 11.58 -0.36 1.52
CA GLN A 83 11.21 0.71 0.58
C GLN A 83 10.97 2.05 1.27
N ILE A 84 10.81 2.09 2.60
CA ILE A 84 10.48 3.32 3.33
C ILE A 84 11.43 3.56 4.50
N ASP A 85 11.61 4.82 4.88
CA ASP A 85 12.19 5.23 6.15
C ASP A 85 11.07 5.49 7.18
N PRO A 86 10.77 4.54 8.08
CA PRO A 86 9.69 4.70 9.05
C PRO A 86 9.87 5.83 10.07
N THR A 87 11.03 6.49 10.08
CA THR A 87 11.36 7.57 11.02
C THR A 87 11.19 8.96 10.43
N ASP A 88 10.96 9.06 9.12
CA ASP A 88 10.64 10.33 8.46
C ASP A 88 9.13 10.60 8.51
N ALA A 89 8.75 11.55 9.36
CA ALA A 89 7.37 11.99 9.51
C ALA A 89 6.95 13.03 8.47
N GLU A 90 7.89 13.61 7.70
CA GLU A 90 7.64 14.68 6.74
C GLU A 90 7.52 14.17 5.29
N GLY A 91 7.70 12.87 5.05
CA GLY A 91 7.48 12.28 3.73
C GLY A 91 8.38 11.09 3.42
N GLN A 92 8.27 10.56 2.20
CA GLN A 92 9.16 9.54 1.68
C GLN A 92 9.63 9.93 0.28
N PHE A 93 10.93 9.83 0.04
CA PHE A 93 11.56 10.22 -1.23
C PHE A 93 11.29 11.69 -1.60
N ALA A 94 10.69 11.96 -2.77
CA ALA A 94 10.36 13.29 -3.23
C ALA A 94 8.92 13.71 -2.85
N ASP A 95 8.20 12.84 -2.15
CA ASP A 95 6.81 13.03 -1.78
C ASP A 95 6.74 13.46 -0.31
N HIS A 96 6.65 14.78 -0.13
CA HIS A 96 6.48 15.44 1.16
C HIS A 96 5.06 16.02 1.18
N GLY A 97 4.22 15.51 2.08
CA GLY A 97 2.78 15.82 2.17
C GLY A 97 2.37 16.28 3.54
#